data_AF-A0A0Q9UMA2-F1
#
_entry.id   AF-A0A0Q9UMA2-F1
#
_cell.length_a   1.000
_cell.length_b   1.000
_cell.length_c   1.000
_cell.angle_alpha   90.00
_cell.angle_beta   90.00
_cell.angle_gamma   90.00
#
_symmetry.space_group_name_H-M   'P 1'
#
loop_
_entity.id
_entity.type
_entity.pdbx_description
1 polymer ?
#
loop_
_entity_poly.entity_id
_entity_poly.type
_entity_poly.pdbx_seq_one_letter_code
_entity_poly.pdbx_strand_id
1 'polypeptide(L)'
;MSDSGFVDEAPIGAPDGASDGAERARVARRRRRPGPAAIVLGVLLVGLVAFGGWAWSSRVHADDVAAYESLAREVDVLDRSIVPLGHSELPPCREGVDGRITRTYPPSTGPQAAELVGYLEQSGWTVRPAAPPAFAHLTRTASWHTLSIDVVAATESSLVESLTATSPAGGFGCLLR
;
A
#
# COMPACT_ATOMS: atom_id res chain seq x y z
N MET A 1 -81.08 17.75 -33.32
CA MET A 1 -82.49 17.86 -33.73
C MET A 1 -83.10 16.46 -33.65
N SER A 2 -83.72 16.05 -32.55
CA SER A 2 -84.02 16.77 -31.30
C SER A 2 -83.90 15.76 -30.13
N ASP A 3 -83.52 16.13 -28.90
CA ASP A 3 -84.37 16.74 -27.85
C ASP A 3 -85.75 16.08 -27.73
N SER A 4 -86.26 15.69 -26.55
CA SER A 4 -85.85 15.92 -25.14
C SER A 4 -86.10 14.66 -24.28
N GLY A 5 -85.81 14.53 -22.98
CA GLY A 5 -85.25 15.48 -22.00
C GLY A 5 -86.24 15.85 -20.89
N PHE A 6 -86.44 14.98 -19.88
CA PHE A 6 -87.18 15.31 -18.64
C PHE A 6 -86.79 14.38 -17.46
N VAL A 7 -85.98 14.91 -16.51
CA VAL A 7 -86.26 15.14 -15.06
C VAL A 7 -87.43 14.34 -14.43
N ASP A 8 -87.45 13.78 -13.21
CA ASP A 8 -86.74 13.93 -11.91
C ASP A 8 -86.75 12.55 -11.17
N GLU A 9 -86.27 12.25 -9.95
CA GLU A 9 -85.44 12.86 -8.87
C GLU A 9 -84.94 11.67 -7.98
N ALA A 10 -83.93 11.88 -7.13
CA ALA A 10 -83.40 10.90 -6.16
C ALA A 10 -84.28 10.69 -4.90
N PRO A 11 -83.98 9.67 -4.10
CA PRO A 11 -83.50 10.02 -2.75
C PRO A 11 -82.26 9.24 -2.28
N ILE A 12 -81.61 9.81 -1.27
CA ILE A 12 -80.31 9.41 -0.72
C ILE A 12 -80.35 8.03 -0.03
N GLY A 13 -79.30 7.23 -0.24
CA GLY A 13 -79.08 5.98 0.49
C GLY A 13 -77.61 5.57 0.54
N ALA A 14 -76.89 5.99 1.57
CA ALA A 14 -75.58 5.44 1.95
C ALA A 14 -75.76 4.46 3.12
N PRO A 15 -74.98 3.36 3.15
CA PRO A 15 -74.18 3.13 4.36
C PRO A 15 -72.74 2.69 4.05
N ASP A 16 -71.82 3.00 4.96
CA ASP A 16 -70.38 2.73 4.81
C ASP A 16 -70.03 1.22 4.83
N GLY A 17 -69.23 0.80 3.84
CA GLY A 17 -68.76 -0.59 3.67
C GLY A 17 -67.24 -0.71 3.74
N ALA A 18 -66.74 -1.44 4.74
CA ALA A 18 -65.32 -1.57 5.08
C ALA A 18 -64.37 -2.02 3.94
N SER A 19 -63.15 -1.45 3.89
CA SER A 19 -61.91 -2.15 3.43
C SER A 19 -60.58 -1.36 3.46
N ASP A 20 -60.52 -0.07 3.83
CA ASP A 20 -59.36 0.86 3.65
C ASP A 20 -58.02 0.52 4.38
N GLY A 21 -57.88 -0.69 4.94
CA GLY A 21 -56.62 -1.18 5.52
C GLY A 21 -55.72 -1.97 4.56
N ALA A 22 -56.29 -2.72 3.61
CA ALA A 22 -55.55 -3.73 2.85
C ALA A 22 -54.85 -3.19 1.58
N GLU A 23 -55.42 -2.17 0.94
CA GLU A 23 -54.92 -1.62 -0.34
C GLU A 23 -53.53 -0.97 -0.19
N ARG A 24 -53.27 -0.32 0.96
CA ARG A 24 -51.98 0.35 1.26
C ARG A 24 -50.79 -0.62 1.34
N ALA A 25 -51.02 -1.93 1.50
CA ALA A 25 -49.98 -2.95 1.51
C ALA A 25 -49.46 -3.35 0.10
N ARG A 26 -50.12 -2.90 -0.98
CA ARG A 26 -49.79 -3.29 -2.38
C ARG A 26 -49.20 -2.18 -3.25
N VAL A 27 -48.67 -1.11 -2.64
CA VAL A 27 -47.61 -0.32 -3.30
C VAL A 27 -46.37 -1.21 -3.40
N ALA A 28 -46.32 -2.00 -4.46
CA ALA A 28 -45.30 -3.01 -4.65
C ALA A 28 -43.91 -2.37 -4.55
N ARG A 29 -42.99 -3.04 -3.85
CA ARG A 29 -41.55 -2.82 -4.01
C ARG A 29 -41.15 -3.27 -5.42
N ARG A 30 -41.55 -2.47 -6.44
CA ARG A 30 -41.09 -2.56 -7.82
C ARG A 30 -39.58 -2.36 -7.76
N ARG A 31 -38.85 -3.48 -7.66
CA ARG A 31 -37.42 -3.55 -7.96
C ARG A 31 -37.28 -3.05 -9.40
N ARG A 32 -37.01 -1.75 -9.56
CA ARG A 32 -36.69 -1.14 -10.85
C ARG A 32 -35.44 -1.88 -11.33
N ARG A 33 -35.61 -2.87 -12.21
CA ARG A 33 -34.47 -3.55 -12.84
C ARG A 33 -33.64 -2.45 -13.50
N PRO A 34 -32.32 -2.40 -13.27
CA PRO A 34 -31.49 -1.36 -13.87
C PRO A 34 -31.65 -1.44 -15.39
N GLY A 35 -31.98 -0.31 -16.02
CA GLY A 35 -32.01 -0.22 -17.48
C GLY A 35 -30.60 -0.41 -18.06
N PRO A 36 -30.46 -0.69 -19.37
CA PRO A 36 -29.16 -0.94 -19.98
C PRO A 36 -28.15 0.20 -19.72
N ALA A 37 -28.59 1.46 -19.74
CA ALA A 37 -27.75 2.60 -19.38
C ALA A 37 -27.21 2.57 -17.94
N ALA A 38 -27.98 2.06 -16.97
CA ALA A 38 -27.54 1.91 -15.59
C ALA A 38 -26.56 0.72 -15.42
N ILE A 39 -26.70 -0.33 -16.25
CA ILE A 39 -25.74 -1.43 -16.31
C ILE A 39 -24.42 -0.93 -16.91
N VAL A 40 -24.46 -0.21 -18.05
CA VAL A 40 -23.28 0.38 -18.69
C VAL A 40 -22.57 1.37 -17.76
N LEU A 41 -23.31 2.23 -17.05
CA LEU A 41 -22.74 3.13 -16.04
C LEU A 41 -22.10 2.35 -14.89
N GLY A 42 -22.74 1.28 -14.41
CA GLY A 42 -22.16 0.40 -13.38
C GLY A 42 -20.85 -0.26 -13.82
N VAL A 43 -20.79 -0.77 -15.05
CA VAL A 43 -19.58 -1.36 -15.64
C VAL A 43 -18.47 -0.31 -15.80
N LEU A 44 -18.79 0.91 -16.26
CA LEU A 44 -17.83 2.02 -16.36
C LEU A 44 -17.28 2.43 -14.99
N LEU A 45 -18.13 2.53 -13.97
CA LEU A 45 -17.70 2.86 -12.60
C LEU A 45 -16.82 1.75 -11.99
N VAL A 46 -17.17 0.47 -12.17
CA VAL A 46 -16.34 -0.65 -11.74
C VAL A 46 -14.99 -0.66 -12.48
N GLY A 47 -14.99 -0.42 -13.79
CA GLY A 47 -13.76 -0.32 -14.58
C GLY A 47 -12.86 0.83 -14.15
N LEU A 48 -13.44 2.00 -13.86
CA LEU A 48 -12.69 3.18 -13.37
C LEU A 48 -12.12 2.95 -11.97
N VAL A 49 -12.87 2.33 -11.06
CA VAL A 49 -12.39 1.96 -9.72
C VAL A 49 -11.28 0.90 -9.80
N ALA A 50 -11.44 -0.13 -10.63
CA ALA A 50 -10.42 -1.16 -10.83
C ALA A 50 -9.13 -0.59 -11.44
N PHE A 51 -9.25 0.27 -12.46
CA PHE A 51 -8.10 0.96 -13.06
C PHE A 51 -7.43 1.93 -12.08
N GLY A 52 -8.19 2.68 -11.29
CA GLY A 52 -7.66 3.56 -10.24
C GLY A 52 -6.90 2.79 -9.17
N GLY A 53 -7.43 1.65 -8.72
CA GLY A 53 -6.76 0.74 -7.80
C GLY A 53 -5.45 0.19 -8.38
N TRP A 54 -5.49 -0.31 -9.62
CA TRP A 54 -4.31 -0.81 -10.33
C TRP A 54 -3.23 0.26 -10.49
N ALA A 55 -3.58 1.45 -11.01
CA ALA A 55 -2.64 2.54 -11.21
C ALA A 55 -2.03 3.04 -9.89
N TRP A 56 -2.81 3.06 -8.80
CA TRP A 56 -2.30 3.41 -7.47
C TRP A 56 -1.33 2.35 -6.93
N SER A 57 -1.67 1.07 -7.01
CA SER A 57 -0.79 -0.02 -6.57
C SER A 57 0.50 -0.14 -7.41
N SER A 58 0.42 0.03 -8.73
CA SER A 58 1.59 0.05 -9.61
C SER A 58 2.52 1.21 -9.29
N ARG A 59 1.98 2.35 -8.82
CA ARG A 59 2.79 3.46 -8.30
C ARG A 59 3.47 3.09 -6.98
N VAL A 60 2.74 2.53 -6.01
CA VAL A 60 3.35 2.09 -4.73
C VAL A 60 4.48 1.10 -4.98
N HIS A 61 4.28 0.11 -5.87
CA HIS A 61 5.34 -0.82 -6.27
C HIS A 61 6.55 -0.13 -6.92
N ALA A 62 6.34 0.94 -7.70
CA ALA A 62 7.44 1.70 -8.29
C ALA A 62 8.19 2.55 -7.25
N ASP A 63 7.47 3.15 -6.29
CA ASP A 63 8.06 3.90 -5.18
C ASP A 63 8.87 2.95 -4.24
N ASP A 64 8.34 1.75 -3.95
CA ASP A 64 9.01 0.64 -3.21
C ASP A 64 10.32 0.20 -3.89
N VAL A 65 10.27 -0.08 -5.20
CA VAL A 65 11.43 -0.54 -5.98
C VAL A 65 12.46 0.57 -6.11
N ALA A 66 12.05 1.82 -6.34
CA ALA A 66 12.96 2.96 -6.40
C ALA A 66 13.68 3.21 -5.07
N ALA A 67 13.02 2.96 -3.92
CA ALA A 67 13.64 3.00 -2.61
C ALA A 67 14.76 1.94 -2.48
N TYR A 68 14.49 0.68 -2.84
CA TYR A 68 15.50 -0.39 -2.85
C TYR A 68 16.66 -0.12 -3.83
N GLU A 69 16.37 0.33 -5.06
CA GLU A 69 17.40 0.69 -6.04
C GLU A 69 18.27 1.87 -5.57
N SER A 70 17.74 2.79 -4.76
CA SER A 70 18.54 3.86 -4.16
C SER A 70 19.51 3.34 -3.09
N LEU A 71 19.06 2.35 -2.29
CA LEU A 71 19.86 1.70 -1.26
C LEU A 71 20.94 0.78 -1.86
N ALA A 72 20.58 -0.03 -2.85
CA ALA A 72 21.50 -0.93 -3.54
C ALA A 72 22.68 -0.17 -4.16
N ARG A 73 22.42 0.94 -4.87
CA ARG A 73 23.47 1.78 -5.48
C ARG A 73 24.41 2.43 -4.46
N GLU A 74 23.98 2.62 -3.22
CA GLU A 74 24.84 3.14 -2.15
C GLU A 74 25.71 2.03 -1.54
N VAL A 75 25.15 0.83 -1.32
CA VAL A 75 25.94 -0.35 -0.92
C VAL A 75 26.95 -0.73 -2.01
N ASP A 76 26.58 -0.64 -3.30
CA ASP A 76 27.51 -0.81 -4.44
C ASP A 76 28.68 0.19 -4.44
N VAL A 77 28.48 1.40 -3.89
CA VAL A 77 29.55 2.41 -3.75
C VAL A 77 30.45 2.05 -2.56
N LEU A 78 29.87 1.54 -1.47
CA LEU A 78 30.61 1.04 -0.31
C LEU A 78 31.44 -0.22 -0.64
N ASP A 79 30.89 -1.17 -1.39
CA ASP A 79 31.59 -2.40 -1.77
C ASP A 79 32.81 -2.14 -2.69
N ARG A 80 32.83 -1.00 -3.39
CA ARG A 80 33.98 -0.56 -4.20
C ARG A 80 35.15 -0.04 -3.37
N SER A 81 34.92 0.43 -2.15
CA SER A 81 35.98 0.78 -1.20
C SER A 81 36.27 -0.33 -0.20
N ILE A 82 35.32 -1.25 0.05
CA ILE A 82 35.39 -2.28 1.09
C ILE A 82 34.84 -3.62 0.57
N VAL A 83 35.71 -4.53 0.13
CA VAL A 83 35.27 -5.81 -0.47
C VAL A 83 34.73 -6.79 0.60
N PRO A 84 33.47 -7.26 0.49
CA PRO A 84 32.91 -8.25 1.41
C PRO A 84 33.32 -9.70 1.06
N LEU A 85 33.34 -10.58 2.07
CA LEU A 85 33.51 -12.04 1.87
C LEU A 85 32.20 -12.73 1.48
N GLY A 86 31.07 -12.24 2.01
CA GLY A 86 29.74 -12.76 1.77
C GLY A 86 28.77 -11.63 1.46
N HIS A 87 27.88 -11.87 0.50
CA HIS A 87 26.78 -10.98 0.18
C HIS A 87 25.50 -11.77 0.00
N SER A 88 24.36 -11.19 0.38
CA SER A 88 23.04 -11.65 -0.02
C SER A 88 22.12 -10.47 -0.27
N GLU A 89 21.30 -10.58 -1.31
CA GLU A 89 20.39 -9.55 -1.77
C GLU A 89 19.01 -10.14 -2.02
N LEU A 90 18.01 -9.51 -1.41
CA LEU A 90 16.61 -9.89 -1.52
C LEU A 90 15.83 -8.64 -1.94
N PRO A 91 15.48 -8.50 -3.23
CA PRO A 91 14.65 -7.38 -3.69
C PRO A 91 13.26 -7.40 -3.05
N PRO A 92 12.65 -6.23 -2.80
CA PRO A 92 11.33 -6.13 -2.20
C PRO A 92 10.27 -6.87 -3.04
N CYS A 93 9.22 -7.33 -2.35
CA CYS A 93 8.08 -8.04 -2.94
C CYS A 93 8.44 -9.29 -3.76
N ARG A 94 9.62 -9.91 -3.55
CA ARG A 94 10.04 -11.12 -4.29
C ARG A 94 9.85 -12.38 -3.44
N GLU A 95 10.54 -12.43 -2.30
CA GLU A 95 10.52 -13.55 -1.33
C GLU A 95 10.19 -13.07 0.09
N GLY A 96 10.02 -11.75 0.27
CA GLY A 96 9.62 -11.09 1.50
C GLY A 96 8.92 -9.76 1.24
N VAL A 97 8.34 -9.17 2.30
CA VAL A 97 7.67 -7.86 2.27
C VAL A 97 8.64 -6.67 2.37
N ASP A 98 9.91 -6.92 2.67
CA ASP A 98 10.96 -5.92 2.74
C ASP A 98 12.09 -6.29 1.76
N GLY A 99 12.75 -5.28 1.20
CA GLY A 99 14.02 -5.45 0.49
C GLY A 99 15.19 -5.46 1.49
N ARG A 100 16.13 -6.40 1.34
CA ARG A 100 17.28 -6.53 2.24
C ARG A 100 18.58 -6.78 1.49
N ILE A 101 19.66 -6.15 1.95
CA ILE A 101 21.02 -6.29 1.44
C ILE A 101 21.94 -6.55 2.63
N THR A 102 22.50 -7.75 2.74
CA THR A 102 23.45 -8.11 3.81
C THR A 102 24.84 -8.32 3.21
N ARG A 103 25.85 -7.74 3.86
CA ARG A 103 27.29 -7.91 3.59
C ARG A 103 27.98 -8.47 4.83
N THR A 104 28.95 -9.36 4.64
CA THR A 104 29.76 -9.96 5.72
C THR A 104 31.23 -9.75 5.40
N TYR A 105 32.01 -9.23 6.35
CA TYR A 105 33.40 -8.83 6.16
C TYR A 105 34.38 -9.77 6.89
N PRO A 106 35.68 -9.74 6.56
CA PRO A 106 36.69 -10.53 7.28
C PRO A 106 36.92 -9.97 8.70
N PRO A 107 36.99 -10.81 9.74
CA PRO A 107 37.29 -10.36 11.12
C PRO A 107 38.74 -9.88 11.31
N SER A 108 39.56 -9.87 10.25
CA SER A 108 40.95 -9.40 10.22
C SER A 108 41.22 -8.25 9.25
N THR A 109 40.32 -7.97 8.31
CA THR A 109 40.50 -6.96 7.23
C THR A 109 39.20 -6.27 6.79
N GLY A 110 38.11 -6.39 7.56
CA GLY A 110 36.95 -5.50 7.44
C GLY A 110 37.26 -4.05 7.87
N PRO A 111 36.32 -3.11 7.68
CA PRO A 111 36.47 -1.72 8.13
C PRO A 111 36.28 -1.61 9.64
N GLN A 112 36.82 -0.56 10.28
CA GLN A 112 36.46 -0.27 11.67
C GLN A 112 35.02 0.24 11.76
N ALA A 113 34.29 -0.14 12.81
CA ALA A 113 32.88 0.22 12.96
C ALA A 113 32.67 1.75 13.02
N ALA A 114 33.54 2.49 13.72
CA ALA A 114 33.51 3.95 13.78
C ALA A 114 33.74 4.62 12.41
N GLU A 115 34.65 4.07 11.58
CA GLU A 115 34.92 4.59 10.23
C GLU A 115 33.71 4.40 9.31
N LEU A 116 33.09 3.22 9.36
CA LEU A 116 31.89 2.91 8.57
C LEU A 116 30.69 3.76 8.99
N VAL A 117 30.44 3.89 10.30
CA VAL A 117 29.35 4.73 10.83
C VAL A 117 29.58 6.20 10.47
N GLY A 118 30.79 6.72 10.66
CA GLY A 118 31.12 8.10 10.31
C GLY A 118 31.03 8.41 8.81
N TYR A 119 31.31 7.43 7.94
CA TYR A 119 31.08 7.55 6.49
C TYR A 119 29.58 7.60 6.14
N LEU A 120 28.76 6.77 6.79
CA LEU A 120 27.31 6.78 6.58
C LEU A 120 26.66 8.07 7.10
N GLU A 121 27.10 8.59 8.25
CA GLU A 121 26.63 9.90 8.77
C GLU A 121 26.98 11.05 7.82
N GLN A 122 28.21 11.06 7.26
CA GLN A 122 28.59 12.00 6.19
C GLN A 122 27.74 11.82 4.91
N SER A 123 27.26 10.61 4.65
CA SER A 123 26.33 10.27 3.55
C SER A 123 24.85 10.56 3.90
N GLY A 124 24.59 11.33 4.97
CA GLY A 124 23.27 11.80 5.34
C GLY A 124 22.41 10.80 6.10
N TRP A 125 23.00 9.73 6.63
CA TRP A 125 22.31 8.80 7.54
C TRP A 125 22.25 9.35 8.96
N THR A 126 21.16 9.09 9.68
CA THR A 126 21.00 9.46 11.10
C THR A 126 21.19 8.25 11.99
N VAL A 127 22.21 8.27 12.86
CA VAL A 127 22.38 7.24 13.90
C VAL A 127 21.21 7.29 14.91
N ARG A 128 20.78 6.12 15.35
CA ARG A 128 19.71 5.87 16.31
C ARG A 128 20.18 4.86 17.37
N PRO A 129 19.49 4.77 18.52
CA PRO A 129 19.78 3.73 19.51
C PRO A 129 19.66 2.33 18.87
N ALA A 130 20.76 1.58 18.87
CA ALA A 130 20.80 0.21 18.38
C ALA A 130 20.27 -0.77 19.43
N ALA A 131 19.75 -1.91 18.97
CA ALA A 131 19.45 -3.05 19.81
C ALA A 131 20.47 -4.17 19.54
N PRO A 132 21.02 -4.85 20.57
CA PRO A 132 21.92 -5.98 20.37
C PRO A 132 21.28 -7.05 19.45
N PRO A 133 22.02 -7.61 18.47
CA PRO A 133 23.47 -7.56 18.31
C PRO A 133 24.02 -6.37 17.49
N ALA A 134 23.20 -5.42 17.03
CA ALA A 134 23.71 -4.28 16.28
C ALA A 134 24.50 -3.32 17.20
N PHE A 135 25.68 -2.89 16.74
CA PHE A 135 26.47 -1.82 17.36
C PHE A 135 25.87 -0.44 17.03
N ALA A 136 25.48 -0.24 15.77
CA ALA A 136 24.83 0.98 15.30
C ALA A 136 23.63 0.65 14.43
N HIS A 137 22.52 1.37 14.67
CA HIS A 137 21.33 1.38 13.82
C HIS A 137 21.25 2.77 13.18
N LEU A 138 21.26 2.84 11.85
CA LEU A 138 21.21 4.08 11.09
C LEU A 138 19.92 4.14 10.28
N THR A 139 19.36 5.34 10.13
CA THR A 139 18.09 5.56 9.40
C THR A 139 18.21 6.74 8.43
N ARG A 140 17.60 6.62 7.24
CA ARG A 140 17.50 7.71 6.25
C ARG A 140 16.22 7.58 5.43
N THR A 141 15.57 8.70 5.11
CA THR A 141 14.36 8.70 4.27
C THR A 141 14.72 8.79 2.79
N ALA A 142 14.17 7.90 1.96
CA ALA A 142 14.29 7.93 0.50
C ALA A 142 12.95 7.49 -0.14
N SER A 143 12.51 8.18 -1.19
CA SER A 143 11.25 7.86 -1.90
C SER A 143 10.00 7.72 -1.01
N TRP A 144 9.94 8.45 0.12
CA TRP A 144 8.93 8.33 1.21
C TRP A 144 9.07 7.13 2.16
N HIS A 145 10.01 6.21 1.91
CA HIS A 145 10.33 5.08 2.77
C HIS A 145 11.44 5.45 3.76
N THR A 146 11.38 4.92 4.99
CA THR A 146 12.51 4.96 5.92
C THR A 146 13.39 3.74 5.66
N LEU A 147 14.56 3.96 5.06
CA LEU A 147 15.61 2.96 4.93
C LEU A 147 16.34 2.82 6.28
N SER A 148 16.84 1.62 6.59
CA SER A 148 17.72 1.37 7.72
C SER A 148 19.01 0.65 7.32
N ILE A 149 20.06 0.85 8.11
CA ILE A 149 21.31 0.07 8.07
C ILE A 149 21.66 -0.33 9.51
N ASP A 150 21.77 -1.64 9.74
CA ASP A 150 22.31 -2.21 10.97
C ASP A 150 23.77 -2.62 10.75
N VAL A 151 24.66 -2.14 11.61
CA VAL A 151 26.09 -2.48 11.62
C VAL A 151 26.36 -3.36 12.84
N VAL A 152 26.83 -4.59 12.62
CA VAL A 152 27.19 -5.56 13.67
C VAL A 152 28.70 -5.53 13.87
N ALA A 153 29.11 -5.20 15.10
CA ALA A 153 30.49 -5.10 15.55
C ALA A 153 30.53 -5.24 17.08
N ALA A 154 31.67 -5.60 17.67
CA ALA A 154 31.80 -5.75 19.12
C ALA A 154 31.97 -4.40 19.86
N THR A 155 32.68 -3.46 19.23
CA THR A 155 32.95 -2.09 19.70
C THR A 155 33.15 -1.14 18.52
N GLU A 156 33.15 0.17 18.78
CA GLU A 156 33.46 1.23 17.80
C GLU A 156 34.82 1.02 17.09
N SER A 157 35.79 0.48 17.81
CA SER A 157 37.17 0.20 17.36
C SER A 157 37.37 -1.21 16.82
N SER A 158 36.36 -2.07 16.90
CA SER A 158 36.41 -3.41 16.30
C SER A 158 36.11 -3.35 14.81
N LEU A 159 36.55 -4.38 14.08
CA LEU A 159 36.19 -4.54 12.68
C LEU A 159 34.74 -4.98 12.56
N VAL A 160 34.03 -4.46 11.56
CA VAL A 160 32.62 -4.81 11.29
C VAL A 160 32.53 -6.28 10.89
N GLU A 161 31.64 -7.02 11.54
CA GLU A 161 31.35 -8.42 11.21
C GLU A 161 30.39 -8.50 10.02
N SER A 162 29.31 -7.71 10.09
CA SER A 162 28.33 -7.59 9.00
C SER A 162 27.62 -6.24 8.97
N LEU A 163 27.15 -5.88 7.79
CA LEU A 163 26.23 -4.77 7.54
C LEU A 163 24.94 -5.35 6.95
N THR A 164 23.78 -4.94 7.47
CA THR A 164 22.47 -5.29 6.89
C THR A 164 21.67 -4.02 6.63
N ALA A 165 21.53 -3.69 5.35
CA ALA A 165 20.70 -2.60 4.87
C ALA A 165 19.30 -3.11 4.52
N THR A 166 18.26 -2.36 4.88
CA THR A 166 16.84 -2.74 4.70
C THR A 166 16.04 -1.57 4.11
N SER A 167 15.19 -1.88 3.14
CA SER A 167 14.19 -0.97 2.56
C SER A 167 12.79 -1.59 2.73
N PRO A 168 11.87 -0.99 3.51
CA PRO A 168 10.53 -1.55 3.67
C PRO A 168 9.72 -1.38 2.39
N ALA A 169 8.87 -2.36 2.06
CA ALA A 169 7.93 -2.23 0.94
C ALA A 169 6.46 -2.25 1.40
N GLY A 170 5.60 -1.60 0.62
CA GLY A 170 4.17 -1.55 0.86
C GLY A 170 3.52 -2.90 0.61
N GLY A 171 2.78 -3.43 1.60
CA GLY A 171 1.99 -4.65 1.42
C GLY A 171 1.03 -4.58 0.23
N PHE A 172 0.53 -3.39 -0.13
CA PHE A 172 -0.25 -3.15 -1.35
C PHE A 172 0.58 -3.16 -2.65
N GLY A 173 1.85 -2.74 -2.61
CA GLY A 173 2.78 -2.83 -3.73
C GLY A 173 3.21 -4.28 -4.01
N CYS A 174 3.26 -5.13 -2.99
CA CYS A 174 3.58 -6.55 -3.15
C CYS A 174 2.39 -7.44 -3.57
N LEU A 175 1.14 -6.98 -3.40
CA LEU A 175 -0.07 -7.78 -3.65
C LEU A 175 -0.46 -7.94 -5.13
N LEU A 176 0.17 -7.19 -6.03
CA LEU A 176 -0.20 -7.11 -7.46
C LEU A 176 1.02 -7.28 -8.40
N ARG A 177 1.97 -8.13 -7.97
CA ARG A 177 3.15 -8.56 -8.73
C ARG A 177 2.90 -9.89 -9.47
#